data_AF-A0A5Q3HFW6-F1
#
_entry.id   AF-A0A5Q3HFW6-F1
#
_cell.length_a   1.000
_cell.length_b   1.000
_cell.length_c   1.000
_cell.angle_alpha   90.00
_cell.angle_beta   90.00
_cell.angle_gamma   90.00
#
_symmetry.space_group_name_H-M   'P 1'
#
loop_
_entity.id
_entity.type
_entity.pdbx_description
1 polymer ?
#
loop_
_entity_poly.entity_id
_entity_poly.type
_entity_poly.pdbx_seq_one_letter_code
_entity_poly.pdbx_strand_id
1 'polypeptide(L)'
;MDVDAEIRNAIEVGERQGLASLAGMRQQVFAISEAEVYCDKDGIDALVHRYGFSTMHIFAEAYRAIGAADIASALLELHAAGTPSRKLMSRANTLITRREGYSYENLETLVRRST
;
A
#
# COMPACT_ATOMS: atom_id res chain seq x y z
N MET A 1 0.55 23.68 7.91
CA MET A 1 -0.07 22.33 7.87
C MET A 1 0.98 21.34 8.31
N ASP A 2 0.63 20.51 9.29
CA ASP A 2 1.51 19.48 9.81
C ASP A 2 1.23 18.18 9.03
N VAL A 3 2.09 17.87 8.06
CA VAL A 3 1.94 16.73 7.17
C VAL A 3 2.10 15.41 7.93
N ASP A 4 3.03 15.36 8.89
CA ASP A 4 3.27 14.17 9.70
C ASP A 4 2.08 13.86 10.60
N ALA A 5 1.41 14.89 11.13
CA ALA A 5 0.19 14.72 11.89
C ALA A 5 -0.95 14.12 11.04
N GLU A 6 -1.11 14.55 9.78
CA GLU A 6 -2.13 13.98 8.88
C GLU A 6 -1.82 12.54 8.47
N ILE A 7 -0.54 12.23 8.20
CA ILE A 7 -0.11 10.84 7.92
C ILE A 7 -0.43 9.95 9.12
N ARG A 8 -0.04 10.37 10.33
CA ARG A 8 -0.32 9.62 11.57
C ARG A 8 -1.83 9.46 11.78
N ASN A 9 -2.61 10.51 11.58
CA ASN A 9 -4.06 10.45 11.72
C ASN A 9 -4.68 9.47 10.72
N ALA A 10 -4.24 9.46 9.46
CA ALA A 10 -4.71 8.51 8.46
C ALA A 10 -4.45 7.06 8.89
N ILE A 11 -3.27 6.78 9.46
CA ILE A 11 -2.90 5.46 9.97
C ILE A 11 -3.77 5.07 11.16
N GLU A 12 -3.88 5.92 12.18
CA GLU A 12 -4.69 5.66 13.38
C GLU A 12 -6.17 5.42 13.07
N VAL A 13 -6.73 6.20 12.13
CA VAL A 13 -8.12 6.00 11.69
C VAL A 13 -8.27 4.68 10.93
N GLY A 14 -7.30 4.33 10.08
CA GLY A 14 -7.29 3.08 9.35
C GLY A 14 -7.17 1.84 10.23
N GLU A 15 -6.31 1.87 11.25
CA GLU A 15 -6.19 0.79 12.24
C GLU A 15 -7.53 0.53 12.96
N ARG A 16 -8.27 1.62 13.26
CA ARG A 16 -9.55 1.54 13.97
C ARG A 16 -10.73 1.13 13.08
N GLN A 17 -10.76 1.60 11.84
CA GLN A 17 -11.94 1.50 10.95
C GLN A 17 -11.76 0.50 9.81
N GLY A 18 -10.53 0.09 9.53
CA GLY A 18 -10.17 -0.77 8.41
C GLY A 18 -10.12 -0.02 7.06
N LEU A 19 -9.33 -0.59 6.14
CA LEU A 19 -9.08 -0.03 4.80
C LEU A 19 -10.37 0.29 4.00
N ALA A 20 -11.37 -0.58 4.10
CA ALA A 20 -12.63 -0.46 3.35
C ALA A 20 -13.50 0.73 3.78
N SER A 21 -13.29 1.26 4.99
CA SER A 21 -14.04 2.40 5.53
C SER A 21 -13.40 3.75 5.16
N LEU A 22 -12.17 3.73 4.65
CA LEU A 22 -11.43 4.93 4.26
C LEU A 22 -11.66 5.27 2.78
N ALA A 23 -11.40 6.53 2.42
CA ALA A 23 -11.39 6.99 1.04
C ALA A 23 -10.28 8.03 0.79
N GLY A 24 -9.92 8.22 -0.48
CA GLY A 24 -8.96 9.24 -0.92
C GLY A 24 -7.60 9.09 -0.26
N MET A 25 -7.00 10.22 0.10
CA MET A 25 -5.65 10.29 0.69
C MET A 25 -5.50 9.38 1.92
N ARG A 26 -6.48 9.35 2.83
CA ARG A 26 -6.39 8.52 4.04
C ARG A 26 -6.32 7.03 3.71
N GLN A 27 -7.11 6.59 2.73
CA GLN A 27 -7.07 5.19 2.27
C GLN A 27 -5.70 4.86 1.65
N GLN A 28 -5.15 5.77 0.84
CA GLN A 28 -3.86 5.58 0.19
C GLN A 28 -2.72 5.49 1.20
N VAL A 29 -2.64 6.44 2.15
CA VAL A 29 -1.62 6.44 3.21
C VAL A 29 -1.72 5.18 4.05
N PHE A 30 -2.93 4.82 4.48
CA PHE A 30 -3.13 3.61 5.27
C PHE A 30 -2.76 2.35 4.50
N ALA A 31 -3.17 2.21 3.23
CA ALA A 31 -2.83 1.06 2.40
C ALA A 31 -1.31 0.87 2.24
N ILE A 32 -0.56 1.95 2.04
CA ILE A 32 0.91 1.90 1.92
C ILE A 32 1.52 1.44 3.25
N SER A 33 1.17 2.11 4.35
CA SER A 33 1.65 1.76 5.70
C SER A 33 1.37 0.31 6.04
N GLU A 34 0.15 -0.15 5.76
CA GLU A 34 -0.28 -1.51 6.06
C GLU A 34 0.48 -2.55 5.23
N ALA A 35 0.66 -2.29 3.93
CA ALA A 35 1.44 -3.16 3.05
C ALA A 35 2.90 -3.26 3.50
N GLU A 36 3.52 -2.15 3.90
CA GLU A 36 4.88 -2.14 4.47
C GLU A 36 4.95 -2.99 5.74
N VAL A 37 4.04 -2.78 6.70
CA VAL A 37 4.02 -3.51 7.97
C VAL A 37 3.91 -5.02 7.75
N TYR A 38 2.99 -5.47 6.90
CA TYR A 38 2.84 -6.89 6.61
C TYR A 38 4.08 -7.45 5.89
N CYS A 39 4.56 -6.78 4.84
CA CYS A 39 5.68 -7.30 4.06
C CYS A 39 7.00 -7.32 4.84
N ASP A 40 7.21 -6.38 5.75
CA ASP A 40 8.41 -6.31 6.59
C ASP A 40 8.39 -7.36 7.72
N LYS A 41 7.22 -7.72 8.25
CA LYS A 41 7.09 -8.67 9.37
C LYS A 41 6.83 -10.11 8.95
N ASP A 42 5.81 -10.32 8.14
CA ASP A 42 5.22 -11.63 7.86
C ASP A 42 5.25 -12.00 6.37
N GLY A 43 5.54 -11.01 5.53
CA GLY A 43 5.57 -11.12 4.08
C GLY A 43 4.22 -10.90 3.40
N ILE A 44 4.25 -10.82 2.08
CA ILE A 44 3.10 -10.57 1.20
C ILE A 44 1.99 -11.62 1.36
N ASP A 45 2.34 -12.85 1.77
CA ASP A 45 1.37 -13.91 2.02
C ASP A 45 0.37 -13.49 3.12
N ALA A 46 0.85 -12.81 4.17
CA ALA A 46 0.00 -12.32 5.26
C ALA A 46 -0.91 -11.16 4.81
N LEU A 47 -0.38 -10.24 3.99
CA LEU A 47 -1.18 -9.14 3.42
C LEU A 47 -2.33 -9.69 2.55
N VAL A 48 -1.99 -10.62 1.64
CA VAL A 48 -2.96 -11.26 0.75
C VAL A 48 -3.95 -12.11 1.53
N HIS A 49 -3.52 -12.82 2.57
CA HIS A 49 -4.43 -13.59 3.42
C HIS A 49 -5.43 -12.67 4.13
N ARG A 50 -4.97 -11.51 4.61
CA ARG A 50 -5.81 -10.53 5.32
C ARG A 50 -6.82 -9.85 4.40
N TYR A 51 -6.38 -9.38 3.23
CA TYR A 51 -7.18 -8.50 2.36
C TYR A 51 -7.74 -9.19 1.12
N GLY A 52 -7.21 -10.35 0.74
CA GLY A 52 -7.56 -11.06 -0.48
C GLY A 52 -6.96 -10.42 -1.75
N PHE A 53 -6.81 -11.23 -2.81
CA PHE A 53 -6.31 -10.77 -4.11
C PHE A 53 -7.22 -9.73 -4.77
N SER A 54 -8.53 -9.81 -4.56
CA SER A 54 -9.50 -8.84 -5.09
C SER A 54 -9.23 -7.41 -4.61
N THR A 55 -8.63 -7.24 -3.43
CA THR A 55 -8.35 -5.93 -2.82
C THR A 55 -7.00 -5.36 -3.24
N MET A 56 -6.14 -6.12 -3.93
CA MET A 56 -4.78 -5.67 -4.30
C MET A 56 -4.77 -4.47 -5.25
N HIS A 57 -5.87 -4.21 -5.98
CA HIS A 57 -6.01 -3.00 -6.79
C HIS A 57 -5.97 -1.71 -5.94
N ILE A 58 -6.53 -1.71 -4.73
CA ILE A 58 -6.51 -0.53 -3.82
C ILE A 58 -5.07 -0.21 -3.41
N PHE A 59 -4.30 -1.23 -3.03
CA PHE A 59 -2.89 -1.06 -2.71
C PHE A 59 -2.10 -0.57 -3.94
N ALA A 60 -2.38 -1.14 -5.11
CA ALA A 60 -1.72 -0.69 -6.34
C ALA A 60 -2.00 0.77 -6.68
N GLU A 61 -3.24 1.23 -6.51
CA GLU A 61 -3.62 2.64 -6.70
C GLU A 61 -2.90 3.56 -5.72
N ALA A 62 -2.76 3.15 -4.45
CA ALA A 62 -2.02 3.89 -3.45
C ALA A 62 -0.54 4.03 -3.83
N TYR A 63 0.13 2.94 -4.17
CA TYR A 63 1.53 2.96 -4.62
C TYR A 63 1.72 3.75 -5.92
N ARG A 64 0.76 3.68 -6.85
CA ARG A 64 0.78 4.51 -8.06
C ARG A 64 0.69 6.00 -7.73
N ALA A 65 -0.13 6.39 -6.76
CA ALA A 65 -0.30 7.79 -6.36
C ALA A 65 1.00 8.44 -5.85
N ILE A 66 1.90 7.64 -5.28
CA ILE A 66 3.22 8.10 -4.82
C ILE A 66 4.36 7.84 -5.82
N GLY A 67 4.06 7.32 -7.02
CA GLY A 67 5.05 7.10 -8.08
C GLY A 67 5.76 5.74 -8.05
N ALA A 68 5.40 4.83 -7.15
CA ALA A 68 5.99 3.50 -7.03
C ALA A 68 5.41 2.54 -8.08
N ALA A 69 5.70 2.80 -9.36
CA ALA A 69 5.08 2.12 -10.49
C ALA A 69 5.29 0.60 -10.51
N ASP A 70 6.49 0.13 -10.14
CA ASP A 70 6.81 -1.31 -10.15
C ASP A 70 6.05 -2.08 -9.07
N ILE A 71 5.88 -1.49 -7.89
CA ILE A 71 5.05 -2.05 -6.82
C ILE A 71 3.60 -2.10 -7.29
N ALA A 72 3.09 -0.99 -7.83
CA ALA A 72 1.72 -0.91 -8.33
C ALA A 72 1.45 -1.95 -9.43
N SER A 73 2.40 -2.14 -10.35
CA SER A 73 2.29 -3.17 -11.40
C SER A 73 2.23 -4.57 -10.81
N ALA A 74 3.14 -4.91 -9.88
CA ALA A 74 3.16 -6.24 -9.27
C ALA A 74 1.87 -6.55 -8.50
N LEU A 75 1.31 -5.56 -7.79
CA LEU A 75 0.04 -5.70 -7.08
C LEU A 75 -1.16 -5.85 -8.03
N LEU A 76 -1.16 -5.19 -9.18
CA LEU A 76 -2.18 -5.40 -10.21
C LEU A 76 -2.07 -6.76 -10.89
N GLU A 77 -0.85 -7.24 -11.12
CA GLU A 77 -0.62 -8.61 -11.59
C GLU A 77 -1.17 -9.62 -10.57
N LEU A 78 -0.98 -9.39 -9.26
CA LEU A 78 -1.57 -10.21 -8.19
C LEU A 78 -3.09 -10.14 -8.17
N HIS A 79 -3.67 -8.95 -8.38
CA HIS A 79 -5.11 -8.77 -8.48
C HIS A 79 -5.72 -9.55 -9.65
N ALA A 80 -5.06 -9.51 -10.81
CA ALA A 80 -5.52 -10.16 -12.03
C ALA A 80 -5.28 -11.67 -12.04
N ALA A 81 -4.30 -12.16 -11.28
CA ALA A 81 -3.98 -13.57 -11.19
C ALA A 81 -5.01 -14.31 -10.32
N GLY A 82 -5.82 -15.18 -10.92
CA GLY A 82 -6.70 -16.07 -10.14
C GLY A 82 -5.91 -16.97 -9.17
N THR A 83 -4.72 -17.42 -9.58
CA THR A 83 -3.75 -18.14 -8.74
C THR A 83 -2.34 -17.63 -9.04
N PRO A 84 -1.82 -16.65 -8.27
CA PRO A 84 -0.52 -16.08 -8.56
C PRO A 84 0.63 -17.03 -8.27
N SER A 85 1.67 -16.95 -9.09
CA SER A 85 2.88 -17.75 -8.90
C SER A 85 3.67 -17.30 -7.68
N ARG A 86 4.42 -18.23 -7.06
CA ARG A 86 5.35 -17.90 -5.96
C ARG A 86 6.38 -16.84 -6.36
N LYS A 87 6.78 -16.82 -7.64
CA LYS A 87 7.69 -15.82 -8.20
C LYS A 87 7.08 -14.41 -8.18
N LEU A 88 5.81 -14.27 -8.56
CA LEU A 88 5.11 -12.99 -8.53
C LEU A 88 4.93 -12.49 -7.09
N MET A 89 4.51 -13.37 -6.18
CA MET A 89 4.40 -13.06 -4.75
C MET A 89 5.76 -12.57 -4.19
N SER A 90 6.83 -13.33 -4.43
CA SER A 90 8.18 -12.96 -3.96
C SER A 90 8.68 -11.64 -4.54
N ARG A 91 8.39 -11.34 -5.82
CA ARG A 91 8.70 -10.05 -6.45
C ARG A 91 7.96 -8.91 -5.76
N ALA A 92 6.63 -9.02 -5.59
CA ALA A 92 5.83 -7.99 -4.93
C ALA A 92 6.34 -7.71 -3.50
N ASN A 93 6.60 -8.76 -2.73
CA ASN A 93 7.17 -8.64 -1.38
C ASN A 93 8.50 -7.86 -1.38
N THR A 94 9.42 -8.25 -2.27
CA THR A 94 10.75 -7.63 -2.34
C THR A 94 10.66 -6.14 -2.66
N LEU A 95 9.80 -5.77 -3.60
CA LEU A 95 9.62 -4.37 -4.00
C LEU A 95 9.07 -3.53 -2.84
N ILE A 96 8.08 -4.04 -2.11
CA ILE A 96 7.47 -3.34 -0.97
C ILE A 96 8.46 -3.19 0.19
N THR A 97 9.13 -4.27 0.62
CA THR A 97 10.11 -4.23 1.71
C THR A 97 11.26 -3.27 1.42
N ARG A 98 11.68 -3.18 0.16
CA ARG A 98 12.73 -2.24 -0.28
C ARG A 98 12.24 -0.82 -0.52
N ARG A 99 10.92 -0.60 -0.45
CA ARG A 99 10.29 0.69 -0.75
C ARG A 99 10.70 1.18 -2.15
N GLU A 100 10.71 0.25 -3.11
CA GLU A 100 11.26 0.48 -4.44
C GLU A 100 10.49 1.58 -5.18
N GLY A 101 11.22 2.60 -5.65
CA GLY A 101 10.66 3.66 -6.49
C GLY A 101 9.92 4.78 -5.74
N TYR A 102 10.00 4.85 -4.41
CA TYR A 102 9.48 5.99 -3.64
C TYR A 102 10.27 6.26 -2.35
N SER A 103 10.06 7.44 -1.78
CA SER A 103 10.59 7.88 -0.49
C SER A 103 9.46 8.45 0.38
N TYR A 104 9.79 8.79 1.63
CA TYR A 104 8.84 9.46 2.52
C TYR A 104 8.36 10.81 1.95
N GLU A 105 9.20 11.53 1.18
CA GLU A 105 8.82 12.79 0.52
C GLU A 105 7.67 12.60 -0.49
N ASN A 106 7.54 11.42 -1.10
CA ASN A 106 6.43 11.11 -1.99
C ASN A 106 5.10 11.02 -1.21
N LEU A 107 5.11 10.43 -0.01
CA LEU A 107 3.94 10.40 0.89
C LEU A 107 3.59 11.82 1.37
N GLU A 108 4.58 12.62 1.75
CA GLU A 108 4.33 14.02 2.12
C GLU A 108 3.68 14.80 0.96
N THR A 109 4.21 14.60 -0.25
CA THR A 109 3.70 15.24 -1.45
C THR A 109 2.26 14.84 -1.75
N LEU A 110 1.90 13.56 -1.54
CA LEU A 110 0.52 13.08 -1.68
C LEU A 110 -0.43 13.81 -0.72
N VAL A 111 -0.05 13.91 0.55
CA VAL A 111 -0.85 14.59 1.58
C VAL A 111 -1.00 16.07 1.26
N ARG A 112 0.11 16.74 0.90
CA ARG A 112 0.10 18.18 0.54
C ARG A 112 -0.80 18.50 -0.66
N ARG A 113 -0.96 17.58 -1.62
CA ARG A 113 -1.81 17.77 -2.80
C ARG A 113 -3.29 17.49 -2.54
N SER A 114 -3.59 16.78 -1.45
CA SER A 114 -4.94 16.31 -1.13
C SER A 114 -5.65 17.18 -0.11
N THR A 115 -5.01 18.27 0.30
CA THR A 115 -5.48 19.24 1.31
C THR A 115 -5.56 20.62 0.67
#